data_AF-A0A9D4WTS4-F1
#
_entry.id   AF-A0A9D4WTS4-F1
#
_cell.length_a   1.000
_cell.length_b   1.000
_cell.length_c   1.000
_cell.angle_alpha   90.00
_cell.angle_beta   90.00
_cell.angle_gamma   90.00
#
_symmetry.space_group_name_H-M   'P 1'
#
loop_
_entity.id
_entity.type
_entity.pdbx_description
1 polymer ?
#
loop_
_entity_poly.entity_id
_entity_poly.type
_entity_poly.pdbx_seq_one_letter_code
_entity_poly.pdbx_strand_id
1 'polypeptide(L)'
;MDRYRRSVHSEYDVHKDEKVIPKVVSLEGDDYADRVYLVKSLEGDLWLVRKFIDFPEGEDNIDPSRGTKRFEVYNLELDFQTGELIQMLQIDSLGDNVLFVGDSDSVAVSASYFSNYLQKDSIYYTDDFYGDTPPYPNGVFDMKIYNVKEKKFRQHCPYYHWFKGMSPAVWVIPPFQWD
;
A
#
# COMPACT_ATOMS: atom_id res chain seq x y z
N MET A 1 75.36 -13.87 9.03
CA MET A 1 74.09 -13.68 8.29
C MET A 1 73.10 -13.05 9.27
N ASP A 2 73.07 -11.71 9.27
CA ASP A 2 72.22 -10.81 10.07
C ASP A 2 70.73 -11.00 9.75
N ARG A 3 69.80 -11.09 10.71
CA ARG A 3 69.18 -10.06 11.59
C ARG A 3 68.44 -8.91 10.87
N TYR A 4 67.12 -9.09 10.77
CA TYR A 4 65.99 -8.15 11.02
C TYR A 4 66.29 -6.64 11.26
N ARG A 5 65.64 -5.73 10.48
CA ARG A 5 64.66 -4.70 10.96
C ARG A 5 64.21 -3.68 9.88
N ARG A 6 62.87 -3.42 9.86
CA ARG A 6 62.10 -2.17 9.55
C ARG A 6 62.16 -1.60 8.12
N SER A 7 61.21 -0.83 7.57
CA SER A 7 59.76 -0.54 7.71
C SER A 7 59.52 0.78 6.94
N VAL A 8 58.65 0.86 5.92
CA VAL A 8 57.85 2.06 5.50
C VAL A 8 56.71 1.54 4.58
N HIS A 9 55.44 1.39 5.00
CA HIS A 9 54.32 2.35 5.10
C HIS A 9 53.95 3.14 3.82
N SER A 10 52.85 2.74 3.15
CA SER A 10 51.75 3.63 2.72
C SER A 10 50.49 2.76 2.61
N GLU A 11 49.60 2.78 3.58
CA GLU A 11 48.34 3.56 3.53
C GLU A 11 47.61 3.43 2.19
N TYR A 12 46.66 2.49 2.12
CA TYR A 12 45.31 2.74 1.61
C TYR A 12 44.38 1.79 2.35
N ASP A 13 43.85 2.31 3.45
CA ASP A 13 42.74 1.71 4.16
C ASP A 13 41.49 1.95 3.31
N VAL A 14 41.03 0.91 2.62
CA VAL A 14 39.70 0.90 2.03
C VAL A 14 38.90 -0.09 2.85
N HIS A 15 38.46 0.38 4.02
CA HIS A 15 37.22 -0.10 4.61
C HIS A 15 36.12 0.11 3.55
N LYS A 16 35.92 -0.90 2.70
CA LYS A 16 34.63 -1.13 2.10
C LYS A 16 33.74 -1.51 3.27
N ASP A 17 33.09 -0.52 3.85
CA ASP A 17 31.78 -0.73 4.42
C ASP A 17 30.97 -1.38 3.30
N GLU A 18 30.89 -2.71 3.32
CA GLU A 18 29.81 -3.41 2.66
C GLU A 18 28.57 -2.79 3.26
N LYS A 19 27.99 -1.85 2.52
CA LYS A 19 26.68 -1.30 2.79
C LYS A 19 25.77 -2.51 2.78
N VAL A 20 25.52 -3.07 3.97
CA VAL A 20 24.59 -4.15 4.17
C VAL A 20 23.26 -3.55 3.79
N ILE A 21 22.87 -3.75 2.54
CA ILE A 21 21.52 -3.47 2.09
C ILE A 21 20.68 -4.36 2.99
N PRO A 22 19.82 -3.79 3.87
CA PRO A 22 18.95 -4.61 4.69
C PRO A 22 18.24 -5.56 3.74
N LYS A 23 18.11 -6.83 4.14
CA LYS A 23 17.37 -7.84 3.38
C LYS A 23 15.99 -7.27 3.07
N VAL A 24 15.88 -6.57 1.95
CA VAL A 24 14.64 -6.42 1.20
C VAL A 24 14.23 -7.87 1.06
N VAL A 25 13.14 -8.23 1.72
CA VAL A 25 12.52 -9.54 1.55
C VAL A 25 12.49 -9.73 0.05
N SER A 26 13.35 -10.63 -0.45
CA SER A 26 13.34 -11.03 -1.84
C SER A 26 11.95 -11.59 -2.02
N LEU A 27 11.11 -10.83 -2.71
CA LEU A 27 9.77 -11.23 -3.07
C LEU A 27 9.95 -12.40 -4.02
N GLU A 28 10.01 -13.62 -3.48
CA GLU A 28 9.99 -14.83 -4.30
C GLU A 28 8.59 -14.91 -4.94
N GLY A 29 8.51 -14.47 -6.19
CA GLY A 29 7.31 -14.51 -7.03
C GLY A 29 7.16 -13.23 -7.84
N ASP A 30 6.91 -13.37 -9.14
CA ASP A 30 6.67 -12.28 -10.12
C ASP A 30 5.39 -11.45 -9.84
N ASP A 31 4.85 -11.45 -8.61
CA ASP A 31 3.62 -10.74 -8.26
C ASP A 31 3.95 -9.30 -7.80
N TYR A 32 4.15 -8.43 -8.80
CA TYR A 32 4.31 -6.99 -8.58
C TYR A 32 2.96 -6.39 -8.17
N ALA A 33 2.96 -5.50 -7.18
CA ALA A 33 1.71 -4.82 -6.80
C ALA A 33 1.42 -3.70 -7.79
N ASP A 34 0.24 -3.70 -8.38
CA ASP A 34 -0.17 -2.72 -9.39
C ASP A 34 -0.28 -1.30 -8.82
N ARG A 35 -0.72 -1.20 -7.56
CA ARG A 35 -0.78 0.06 -6.81
C ARG A 35 -0.22 -0.13 -5.42
N VAL A 36 0.39 0.95 -4.93
CA VAL A 36 1.01 0.99 -3.61
C VAL A 36 0.65 2.33 -2.95
N TYR A 37 0.23 2.28 -1.69
CA TYR A 37 -0.13 3.44 -0.90
C TYR A 37 0.65 3.45 0.40
N LEU A 38 0.99 4.65 0.88
CA LEU A 38 1.51 4.86 2.23
C LEU A 38 0.40 5.45 3.08
N VAL A 39 0.16 4.85 4.25
CA VAL A 39 -0.89 5.28 5.16
C VAL A 39 -0.32 5.39 6.56
N LYS A 40 -0.60 6.49 7.25
CA LYS A 40 -0.30 6.63 8.68
C LYS A 40 -1.45 6.01 9.48
N SER A 41 -1.16 5.09 10.40
CA SER A 41 -2.15 4.49 11.29
C SER A 41 -2.63 5.49 12.36
N LEU A 42 -3.68 5.12 13.09
CA LEU A 42 -4.18 5.85 14.26
C LEU A 42 -3.13 5.91 15.38
N GLU A 43 -2.31 4.86 15.51
CA GLU A 43 -1.21 4.77 16.46
C GLU A 43 0.02 5.59 16.02
N GLY A 44 0.04 6.04 14.76
CA GLY A 44 1.10 6.87 14.18
C GLY A 44 2.15 6.09 13.41
N ASP A 45 1.99 4.77 13.28
CA ASP A 45 2.85 3.91 12.48
C ASP A 45 2.68 4.19 10.99
N LEU A 46 3.71 3.87 10.19
CA LEU A 46 3.66 3.99 8.74
C LEU A 46 3.39 2.63 8.10
N TRP A 47 2.29 2.50 7.37
CA TRP A 47 1.91 1.27 6.70
C TRP A 47 2.03 1.39 5.17
N LEU A 48 2.55 0.34 4.55
CA LEU A 48 2.55 0.13 3.11
C LEU A 48 1.36 -0.76 2.72
N VAL A 49 0.44 -0.24 1.93
CA VAL A 49 -0.70 -0.98 1.40
C VAL A 49 -0.41 -1.32 -0.05
N ARG A 50 -0.30 -2.61 -0.37
CA ARG A 50 -0.13 -3.12 -1.72
C ARG A 50 -1.47 -3.61 -2.25
N LYS A 51 -1.84 -3.19 -3.44
CA LYS A 51 -3.04 -3.60 -4.16
C LYS A 51 -2.64 -4.41 -5.38
N PHE A 52 -3.27 -5.57 -5.53
CA PHE A 52 -3.07 -6.48 -6.63
C PHE A 52 -4.35 -6.57 -7.42
N ILE A 53 -4.26 -6.45 -8.73
CA ILE A 53 -5.35 -6.39 -9.68
C ILE A 53 -5.27 -7.65 -10.54
N ASP A 54 -6.42 -8.25 -10.85
CA ASP A 54 -6.47 -9.36 -11.81
C ASP A 54 -6.65 -8.80 -13.22
N PHE A 55 -5.76 -9.21 -14.14
CA PHE A 55 -5.85 -8.86 -15.56
C PHE A 55 -6.42 -10.05 -16.32
N PRO A 56 -7.49 -9.88 -17.12
CA PRO A 56 -7.95 -10.96 -17.97
C PRO A 56 -6.96 -11.22 -19.11
N GLU A 57 -6.72 -12.50 -19.41
CA GLU A 57 -6.21 -12.91 -20.71
C GLU A 57 -7.34 -12.83 -21.75
N GLY A 58 -7.30 -11.85 -22.67
CA GLY A 58 -8.17 -11.79 -23.86
C GLY A 58 -9.09 -10.57 -23.98
N GLU A 59 -9.44 -10.22 -25.23
CA GLU A 59 -10.19 -9.00 -25.62
C GLU A 59 -11.71 -9.09 -25.37
N ASP A 60 -12.26 -10.29 -25.35
CA ASP A 60 -13.71 -10.51 -25.30
C ASP A 60 -14.10 -11.05 -23.93
N ASN A 61 -14.42 -10.17 -22.98
CA ASN A 61 -15.45 -10.35 -21.95
C ASN A 61 -15.33 -9.23 -20.90
N ILE A 62 -16.40 -8.43 -20.76
CA ILE A 62 -16.64 -7.58 -19.59
C ILE A 62 -17.03 -8.52 -18.43
N ASP A 63 -16.05 -9.25 -17.91
CA ASP A 63 -16.26 -10.13 -16.77
C ASP A 63 -16.34 -9.26 -15.50
N PRO A 64 -17.40 -9.37 -14.68
CA PRO A 64 -17.46 -8.77 -13.34
C PRO A 64 -16.34 -9.23 -12.37
N SER A 65 -15.51 -10.21 -12.76
CA SER A 65 -14.24 -10.56 -12.08
C SER A 65 -13.13 -9.51 -12.25
N ARG A 66 -13.29 -8.53 -13.15
CA ARG A 66 -12.35 -7.41 -13.34
C ARG A 66 -12.22 -6.57 -12.06
N GLY A 67 -10.99 -6.37 -11.62
CA GLY A 67 -10.67 -5.42 -10.55
C GLY A 67 -9.72 -5.99 -9.51
N THR A 68 -9.81 -5.44 -8.31
CA THR A 68 -8.90 -5.73 -7.21
C THR A 68 -9.04 -7.18 -6.75
N LYS A 69 -7.94 -7.92 -6.82
CA LYS A 69 -7.83 -9.31 -6.38
C LYS A 69 -7.61 -9.43 -4.88
N ARG A 70 -6.72 -8.60 -4.33
CA ARG A 70 -6.41 -8.58 -2.90
C ARG A 70 -5.63 -7.34 -2.52
N PHE A 71 -5.53 -7.15 -1.20
CA PHE A 71 -4.59 -6.23 -0.59
C PHE A 71 -3.64 -6.98 0.33
N GLU A 72 -2.44 -6.45 0.47
CA GLU A 72 -1.49 -6.81 1.51
C GLU A 72 -1.08 -5.53 2.23
N VAL A 73 -1.04 -5.58 3.56
CA VAL A 73 -0.65 -4.43 4.37
C VAL A 73 0.59 -4.80 5.16
N TYR A 74 1.57 -3.91 5.15
CA TYR A 74 2.82 -4.08 5.86
C TYR A 74 3.08 -2.89 6.78
N ASN A 75 3.45 -3.15 8.03
CA ASN A 75 4.01 -2.14 8.91
C ASN A 75 5.47 -1.87 8.51
N LEU A 76 5.83 -0.60 8.34
CA LEU A 76 7.18 -0.14 8.05
C LEU A 76 7.82 0.37 9.33
N GLU A 77 8.81 -0.36 9.84
CA GLU A 77 9.59 0.10 10.97
C GLU A 77 10.82 0.86 10.48
N LEU A 78 10.86 2.15 10.82
CA LEU A 78 11.92 3.06 10.43
C LEU A 78 12.80 3.41 11.63
N ASP A 79 14.11 3.53 11.40
CA ASP A 79 15.00 4.21 12.33
C ASP A 79 14.78 5.72 12.20
N PHE A 80 14.27 6.36 13.25
CA PHE A 80 13.97 7.79 13.20
C PHE A 80 15.20 8.70 13.17
N GLN A 81 16.39 8.20 13.53
CA GLN A 81 17.62 8.96 13.47
C GLN A 81 18.22 8.95 12.07
N THR A 82 18.19 7.78 11.41
CA THR A 82 18.82 7.59 10.09
C THR A 82 17.83 7.70 8.93
N GLY A 83 16.53 7.50 9.19
CA GLY A 83 15.48 7.37 8.18
C GLY A 83 15.48 6.02 7.45
N GLU A 84 16.31 5.07 7.87
CA GLU A 84 16.46 3.78 7.21
C GLU A 84 15.32 2.82 7.60
N LEU A 85 14.87 2.03 6.62
CA LEU A 85 13.92 0.94 6.87
C LEU A 85 14.63 -0.19 7.62
N ILE A 86 14.21 -0.42 8.86
CA ILE A 86 14.70 -1.52 9.69
C ILE A 86 14.08 -2.82 9.22
N GLN A 87 12.75 -2.86 9.14
CA GLN A 87 12.01 -4.04 8.69
C GLN A 87 10.62 -3.71 8.16
N MET A 88 10.07 -4.66 7.41
CA MET A 88 8.72 -4.61 6.85
C MET A 88 7.96 -5.85 7.30
N LEU A 89 6.92 -5.67 8.12
CA LEU A 89 6.15 -6.76 8.72
C LEU A 89 4.75 -6.81 8.13
N GLN A 90 4.37 -7.92 7.52
CA GLN A 90 3.00 -8.09 7.04
C GLN A 90 2.04 -8.15 8.23
N ILE A 91 0.97 -7.36 8.20
CA ILE A 91 -0.09 -7.37 9.20
C ILE A 91 -1.36 -7.95 8.61
N ASP A 92 -2.07 -8.74 9.41
CA ASP A 92 -3.31 -9.43 9.05
C ASP A 92 -4.55 -8.82 9.69
N SER A 93 -4.38 -7.76 10.49
CA SER A 93 -5.45 -7.03 11.16
C SER A 93 -5.05 -5.56 11.25
N LEU A 94 -6.02 -4.67 11.01
CA LEU A 94 -5.87 -3.22 11.17
C LEU A 94 -6.47 -2.75 12.51
N GLY A 95 -7.16 -3.65 13.22
CA GLY A 95 -7.82 -3.32 14.47
C GLY A 95 -8.93 -2.31 14.26
N ASP A 96 -8.84 -1.17 14.94
CA ASP A 96 -9.82 -0.08 14.80
C ASP A 96 -9.58 0.81 13.57
N ASN A 97 -8.44 0.66 12.90
CA ASN A 97 -8.09 1.43 11.72
C ASN A 97 -9.00 1.02 10.54
N VAL A 98 -9.50 2.04 9.84
CA VAL A 98 -10.18 1.92 8.55
C VAL A 98 -9.43 2.77 7.56
N LEU A 99 -8.90 2.15 6.50
CA LEU A 99 -8.09 2.84 5.51
C LEU A 99 -8.97 3.29 4.36
N PHE A 100 -8.75 4.51 3.89
CA PHE A 100 -9.31 5.02 2.65
C PHE A 100 -8.14 5.21 1.68
N VAL A 101 -8.16 4.49 0.57
CA VAL A 101 -7.09 4.49 -0.45
C VAL A 101 -7.70 4.71 -1.84
N GLY A 102 -6.90 5.20 -2.78
CA GLY A 102 -7.38 5.59 -4.10
C GLY A 102 -6.42 6.51 -4.83
N ASP A 103 -6.95 7.26 -5.80
CA ASP A 103 -6.20 8.32 -6.50
C ASP A 103 -5.96 9.56 -5.62
N SER A 104 -6.66 9.68 -4.48
CA SER A 104 -6.45 10.73 -3.48
C SER A 104 -5.42 10.33 -2.42
N ASP A 105 -5.03 11.30 -1.58
CA ASP A 105 -4.24 11.01 -0.38
C ASP A 105 -4.91 9.89 0.44
N SER A 106 -4.07 8.99 0.95
CA SER A 106 -4.54 7.88 1.77
C SER A 106 -4.63 8.28 3.23
N VAL A 107 -5.65 7.80 3.92
CA VAL A 107 -5.90 8.15 5.33
C VAL A 107 -6.38 6.93 6.12
N ALA A 108 -6.03 6.89 7.41
CA ALA A 108 -6.65 5.99 8.38
C ALA A 108 -7.60 6.78 9.29
N VAL A 109 -8.75 6.18 9.60
CA VAL A 109 -9.70 6.72 10.58
C VAL A 109 -10.18 5.63 11.55
N SER A 110 -10.69 6.04 12.71
CA SER A 110 -11.20 5.11 13.74
C SER A 110 -12.60 4.61 13.39
N ALA A 111 -12.76 3.30 13.22
CA ALA A 111 -14.08 2.67 13.08
C ALA A 111 -14.98 2.96 14.29
N SER A 112 -14.40 2.92 15.50
CA SER A 112 -15.17 3.12 16.75
C SER A 112 -15.68 4.56 16.88
N TYR A 113 -14.94 5.55 16.39
CA TYR A 113 -15.39 6.94 16.36
C TYR A 113 -16.66 7.11 15.51
N PHE A 114 -16.70 6.47 14.34
CA PHE A 114 -17.86 6.51 13.44
C PHE A 114 -18.90 5.43 13.71
N SER A 115 -19.08 4.99 14.96
CA SER A 115 -20.25 4.26 15.46
C SER A 115 -20.90 3.29 14.44
N ASN A 116 -20.34 2.10 14.25
CA ASN A 116 -20.87 1.03 13.35
C ASN A 116 -21.10 1.41 11.87
N TYR A 117 -20.91 2.66 11.43
CA TYR A 117 -20.99 3.05 10.02
C TYR A 117 -19.78 2.58 9.23
N LEU A 118 -18.62 2.48 9.89
CA LEU A 118 -17.41 1.90 9.35
C LEU A 118 -17.17 0.50 9.90
N GLN A 119 -16.47 -0.31 9.10
CA GLN A 119 -16.14 -1.68 9.43
C GLN A 119 -14.69 -1.74 9.87
N LYS A 120 -14.42 -2.31 11.04
CA LYS A 120 -13.06 -2.58 11.52
C LYS A 120 -12.27 -3.44 10.53
N ASP A 121 -10.96 -3.42 10.63
CA ASP A 121 -10.07 -4.23 9.79
C ASP A 121 -10.27 -4.02 8.27
N SER A 122 -10.76 -2.85 7.83
CA SER A 122 -11.22 -2.67 6.45
C SER A 122 -10.49 -1.57 5.69
N ILE A 123 -10.35 -1.79 4.39
CA ILE A 123 -9.85 -0.85 3.39
C ILE A 123 -11.02 -0.49 2.47
N TYR A 124 -11.37 0.78 2.43
CA TYR A 124 -12.31 1.38 1.48
C TYR A 124 -11.47 1.93 0.34
N TYR A 125 -11.73 1.48 -0.88
CA TYR A 125 -10.91 1.88 -2.02
C TYR A 125 -11.76 2.41 -3.18
N THR A 126 -11.22 3.40 -3.89
CA THR A 126 -11.79 3.91 -5.14
C THR A 126 -11.25 3.15 -6.34
N ASP A 127 -11.91 3.35 -7.47
CA ASP A 127 -11.43 2.89 -8.76
C ASP A 127 -10.30 3.81 -9.25
N ASP A 128 -9.07 3.32 -9.12
CA ASP A 128 -7.81 4.00 -9.45
C ASP A 128 -6.98 3.20 -10.47
N PHE A 129 -7.63 2.31 -11.22
CA PHE A 129 -6.99 1.54 -12.29
C PHE A 129 -7.09 2.26 -13.63
N TYR A 130 -5.97 2.41 -14.34
CA TYR A 130 -5.96 3.09 -15.64
C TYR A 130 -5.16 2.34 -16.71
N GLY A 131 -5.89 1.54 -17.49
CA GLY A 131 -5.53 1.22 -18.88
C GLY A 131 -6.02 2.25 -19.90
N ASP A 132 -6.97 3.11 -19.51
CA ASP A 132 -7.54 4.19 -20.34
C ASP A 132 -7.19 5.58 -19.77
N THR A 133 -7.42 6.67 -20.51
CA THR A 133 -7.37 8.03 -19.94
C THR A 133 -8.77 8.49 -19.54
N PRO A 134 -8.97 9.15 -18.39
CA PRO A 134 -10.28 9.65 -18.00
C PRO A 134 -10.83 10.67 -19.01
N PRO A 135 -12.17 10.75 -19.17
CA PRO A 135 -13.18 10.09 -18.35
C PRO A 135 -13.41 8.61 -18.71
N TYR A 136 -13.68 7.77 -17.71
CA TYR A 136 -13.93 6.34 -17.91
C TYR A 136 -15.17 6.11 -18.80
N PRO A 137 -15.04 5.51 -19.99
CA PRO A 137 -16.14 5.35 -20.93
C PRO A 137 -17.26 4.44 -20.41
N ASN A 138 -16.97 3.63 -19.39
CA ASN A 138 -17.92 2.75 -18.70
C ASN A 138 -18.16 3.16 -17.23
N GLY A 139 -17.61 4.30 -16.79
CA GLY A 139 -17.67 4.72 -15.39
C GLY A 139 -16.80 3.86 -14.45
N VAL A 140 -16.76 4.26 -13.17
CA VAL A 140 -16.06 3.52 -12.11
C VAL A 140 -16.77 2.22 -11.78
N PHE A 141 -16.05 1.09 -11.74
CA PHE A 141 -16.61 -0.24 -11.50
C PHE A 141 -15.96 -0.98 -10.34
N ASP A 142 -14.75 -0.59 -9.92
CA ASP A 142 -14.02 -1.25 -8.84
C ASP A 142 -13.88 -0.35 -7.60
N MET A 143 -15.02 -0.01 -7.00
CA MET A 143 -15.09 0.63 -5.68
C MET A 143 -15.69 -0.35 -4.69
N LYS A 144 -14.90 -0.88 -3.75
CA LYS A 144 -15.39 -1.88 -2.78
C LYS A 144 -14.75 -1.66 -1.41
N ILE A 145 -15.15 -2.50 -0.46
CA ILE A 145 -14.52 -2.63 0.85
C ILE A 145 -13.78 -3.96 0.88
N TYR A 146 -12.52 -3.96 1.31
CA TYR A 146 -11.75 -5.17 1.57
C TYR A 146 -11.48 -5.29 3.07
N ASN A 147 -11.96 -6.36 3.70
CA ASN A 147 -11.61 -6.67 5.08
C ASN A 147 -10.32 -7.48 5.11
N VAL A 148 -9.27 -6.92 5.70
CA VAL A 148 -7.91 -7.50 5.76
C VAL A 148 -7.89 -8.79 6.57
N LYS A 149 -8.60 -8.80 7.70
CA LYS A 149 -8.66 -9.94 8.62
C LYS A 149 -9.42 -11.13 8.05
N GLU A 150 -10.58 -10.86 7.46
CA GLU A 150 -11.41 -11.89 6.82
C GLU A 150 -10.90 -12.26 5.41
N LYS A 151 -10.02 -11.45 4.82
CA LYS A 151 -9.58 -11.51 3.42
C LYS A 151 -10.75 -11.54 2.44
N LYS A 152 -11.76 -10.72 2.68
CA LYS A 152 -13.03 -10.71 1.94
C LYS A 152 -13.40 -9.33 1.44
N PHE A 153 -13.96 -9.32 0.24
CA PHE A 153 -14.59 -8.13 -0.32
C PHE A 153 -16.05 -8.01 0.13
N ARG A 154 -16.50 -6.77 0.27
CA ARG A 154 -17.91 -6.40 0.45
C ARG A 154 -18.24 -5.27 -0.51
N GLN A 155 -19.48 -5.26 -0.99
CA GLN A 155 -19.94 -4.22 -1.90
C GLN A 155 -19.93 -2.86 -1.20
N HIS A 156 -19.38 -1.88 -1.89
CA HIS A 156 -19.50 -0.46 -1.59
C HIS A 156 -19.85 0.26 -2.90
N CYS A 157 -20.55 1.39 -2.85
CA CYS A 157 -20.86 2.24 -4.01
C CYS A 157 -21.10 1.45 -5.33
N PRO A 158 -22.17 0.64 -5.44
CA PRO A 158 -22.42 -0.16 -6.63
C PRO A 158 -22.49 0.73 -7.87
N TYR A 159 -22.06 0.18 -9.01
CA TYR A 159 -22.08 0.92 -10.27
C TYR A 159 -23.50 1.39 -10.63
N TYR A 160 -23.59 2.64 -11.07
CA TYR A 160 -24.79 3.20 -11.68
C TYR A 160 -24.47 3.76 -13.07
N HIS A 161 -25.41 3.65 -14.00
CA HIS A 161 -25.20 4.08 -15.39
C HIS A 161 -24.81 5.55 -15.57
N TRP A 162 -25.18 6.43 -14.63
CA TRP A 162 -24.77 7.84 -14.63
C TRP A 162 -23.33 8.08 -14.12
N PHE A 163 -22.59 7.03 -13.70
CA PHE A 163 -21.15 7.12 -13.43
C PHE A 163 -20.31 7.22 -14.70
N LYS A 164 -20.90 6.87 -15.85
CA LYS A 164 -20.26 7.01 -17.15
C LYS A 164 -19.89 8.46 -17.43
N GLY A 165 -18.63 8.70 -17.79
CA GLY A 165 -18.16 10.04 -18.12
C GLY A 165 -17.81 10.91 -16.90
N MET A 166 -18.02 10.44 -15.67
CA MET A 166 -17.64 11.17 -14.47
C MET A 166 -16.11 11.15 -14.25
N SER A 167 -15.63 12.16 -13.53
CA SER A 167 -14.27 12.21 -13.02
C SER A 167 -14.01 11.08 -12.02
N PRO A 168 -12.74 10.79 -11.73
CA PRO A 168 -12.36 9.72 -10.81
C PRO A 168 -12.93 9.97 -9.42
N ALA A 169 -13.29 8.91 -8.72
CA ALA A 169 -13.79 9.02 -7.36
C ALA A 169 -12.65 9.49 -6.44
N VAL A 170 -12.96 10.46 -5.57
CA VAL A 170 -12.05 10.97 -4.55
C VAL A 170 -12.69 10.85 -3.18
N TRP A 171 -11.88 10.61 -2.16
CA TRP A 171 -12.35 10.64 -0.79
C TRP A 171 -12.45 12.07 -0.29
N VAL A 172 -13.59 12.39 0.35
CA VAL A 172 -13.78 13.66 1.06
C VAL A 172 -13.79 13.36 2.54
N ILE A 173 -12.79 13.86 3.25
CA ILE A 173 -12.65 13.71 4.70
C ILE A 173 -13.19 14.98 5.34
N PRO A 174 -14.16 14.91 6.28
CA PRO A 174 -14.59 16.07 7.03
C PRO A 174 -13.41 16.75 7.74
N PRO A 175 -13.45 18.08 7.95
CA PRO A 175 -12.44 18.76 8.76
C PRO A 175 -12.58 18.29 10.21
N PHE A 176 -11.72 17.35 10.63
CA PHE A 176 -11.65 16.90 12.02
C PHE A 176 -10.59 17.69 12.76
N GLN A 177 -10.94 18.18 13.95
CA GLN A 177 -9.97 18.56 14.96
C GLN A 177 -9.63 17.28 15.74
N TRP A 178 -8.40 16.79 15.57
CA TRP A 178 -7.85 15.77 16.44
C TRP A 178 -7.33 16.52 17.68
N ASP A 179 -8.11 16.52 18.76
CA ASP A 179 -7.70 17.07 20.06
C ASP A 179 -6.55 16.26 20.66
#